data_AF-A0A9P4ULS1-F1
#
_entry.id   AF-A0A9P4ULS1-F1
#
_cell.length_a   1.000
_cell.length_b   1.000
_cell.length_c   1.000
_cell.angle_alpha   90.00
_cell.angle_beta   90.00
_cell.angle_gamma   90.00
#
_symmetry.space_group_name_H-M   'P 1'
#
loop_
_entity.id
_entity.type
_entity.pdbx_description
1 polymer ?
#
loop_
_entity_poly.entity_id
_entity_poly.type
_entity_poly.pdbx_seq_one_letter_code
_entity_poly.pdbx_strand_id
1 'polypeptide(L)' 'PPSPTHSGIAANCNKYQIAKSDDYCNESAQNNNITTDQLYMCNTVLGADGANCQTQFQAGEYYCIGVNS' A
#
# COMPACT_ATOMS: atom_id res chain seq x y z
N PRO A 1 -1.17 -12.03 -6.74
CA PRO A 1 -1.65 -10.64 -6.54
C PRO A 1 -2.81 -10.35 -7.51
N PRO A 2 -3.73 -9.45 -7.16
CA PRO A 2 -4.68 -8.84 -8.11
C PRO A 2 -3.95 -7.93 -9.13
N SER A 3 -4.69 -7.36 -10.08
CA SER A 3 -4.16 -6.47 -11.12
C SER A 3 -5.12 -5.26 -11.31
N PRO A 4 -4.60 -4.03 -11.51
CA PRO A 4 -3.18 -3.67 -11.63
C PRO A 4 -2.46 -3.56 -10.27
N THR A 5 -1.14 -3.74 -10.28
CA THR A 5 -0.26 -3.57 -9.10
C THR A 5 1.01 -2.85 -9.52
N HIS A 6 1.68 -2.24 -8.54
CA HIS A 6 2.98 -1.61 -8.70
C HIS A 6 4.13 -2.57 -8.35
N SER A 7 5.34 -2.22 -8.76
CA SER A 7 6.56 -2.89 -8.29
C SER A 7 6.83 -2.55 -6.82
N GLY A 8 7.46 -3.44 -6.06
CA GLY A 8 7.84 -3.17 -4.66
C GLY A 8 6.80 -3.59 -3.62
N ILE A 9 5.77 -4.33 -4.02
CA ILE A 9 4.92 -5.07 -3.07
C ILE A 9 5.75 -6.19 -2.43
N ALA A 10 5.61 -6.37 -1.11
CA ALA A 10 6.24 -7.46 -0.37
C ALA A 10 5.90 -8.83 -0.97
N ALA A 11 6.90 -9.70 -1.14
CA ALA A 11 6.73 -11.00 -1.80
C ALA A 11 5.77 -11.95 -1.05
N ASN A 12 5.62 -11.78 0.27
CA ASN A 12 4.72 -12.55 1.12
C ASN A 12 3.38 -11.84 1.39
N CYS A 13 3.01 -10.85 0.56
CA CYS A 13 1.73 -10.16 0.68
C CYS A 13 0.54 -11.11 0.46
N ASN A 14 -0.31 -11.23 1.47
CA ASN A 14 -1.49 -12.11 1.47
C ASN A 14 -2.81 -11.33 1.50
N LYS A 15 -2.78 -10.02 1.74
CA LYS A 15 -3.98 -9.17 1.82
C LYS A 15 -3.73 -7.86 1.08
N TYR A 16 -4.69 -7.47 0.24
CA TYR A 16 -4.59 -6.30 -0.63
C TYR A 16 -5.80 -5.39 -0.45
N GLN A 17 -5.62 -4.08 -0.65
CA GLN A 17 -6.72 -3.17 -0.97
C GLN A 17 -6.47 -2.44 -2.29
N ILE A 18 -7.55 -2.10 -2.99
CA ILE A 18 -7.49 -1.19 -4.14
C ILE A 18 -7.59 0.25 -3.64
N ALA A 19 -6.68 1.11 -4.07
CA ALA A 19 -6.76 2.54 -3.77
C ALA A 19 -7.91 3.17 -4.57
N LYS A 20 -8.76 3.93 -3.89
CA LYS A 20 -9.82 4.73 -4.52
C LYS A 20 -9.31 6.11 -4.90
N SER A 21 -10.07 6.81 -5.74
CA SER A 21 -9.86 8.25 -5.91
C SER A 21 -9.96 8.93 -4.54
N ASP A 22 -9.02 9.84 -4.28
CA ASP A 22 -8.86 10.58 -3.01
C ASP A 22 -8.39 9.76 -1.80
N ASP A 23 -8.09 8.46 -1.96
CA ASP A 23 -7.39 7.72 -0.90
C ASP A 23 -5.94 8.20 -0.79
N TYR A 24 -5.45 8.31 0.44
CA TYR A 24 -4.05 8.54 0.74
C TYR A 24 -3.51 7.51 1.73
N CYS A 25 -2.18 7.46 1.88
CA CYS A 25 -1.53 6.46 2.72
C CYS A 25 -2.03 6.42 4.17
N ASN A 26 -2.31 7.57 4.78
CA ASN A 26 -2.80 7.66 6.16
C ASN A 26 -4.22 7.13 6.29
N GLU A 27 -5.18 7.56 5.46
CA GLU A 27 -6.54 7.02 5.52
C GLU A 27 -6.58 5.55 5.13
N SER A 28 -5.80 5.14 4.12
CA SER A 28 -5.68 3.75 3.68
C SER A 28 -5.20 2.85 4.82
N ALA A 29 -4.14 3.25 5.53
CA ALA A 29 -3.63 2.51 6.69
C ALA A 29 -4.68 2.44 7.81
N GLN A 30 -5.30 3.56 8.15
CA GLN A 30 -6.34 3.64 9.18
C GLN A 30 -7.55 2.75 8.85
N ASN A 31 -8.08 2.85 7.63
CA ASN A 31 -9.25 2.08 7.16
C ASN A 31 -9.00 0.57 7.15
N ASN A 32 -7.73 0.16 7.01
CA ASN A 32 -7.32 -1.24 7.02
C ASN A 32 -6.78 -1.73 8.37
N ASN A 33 -6.81 -0.88 9.41
CA ASN A 33 -6.32 -1.17 10.75
C ASN A 33 -4.84 -1.59 10.77
N ILE A 34 -4.01 -0.91 9.99
CA ILE A 34 -2.54 -1.06 9.99
C ILE A 34 -1.87 0.29 10.26
N THR A 35 -0.59 0.28 10.64
CA THR A 35 0.19 1.51 10.71
C THR A 35 0.65 1.95 9.32
N THR A 36 0.95 3.24 9.16
CA THR A 36 1.59 3.75 7.95
C THR A 36 2.94 3.08 7.70
N ASP A 37 3.71 2.81 8.74
CA ASP A 37 5.00 2.12 8.63
C ASP A 37 4.83 0.70 8.07
N GLN A 38 3.80 -0.03 8.52
CA GLN A 38 3.46 -1.34 7.95
C GLN A 38 3.08 -1.22 6.48
N LEU A 39 2.30 -0.20 6.10
CA LEU A 39 1.94 0.06 4.70
C LEU A 39 3.20 0.32 3.85
N TYR A 40 4.14 1.12 4.33
CA TYR A 40 5.37 1.46 3.61
C TYR A 40 6.31 0.26 3.50
N MET A 41 6.47 -0.51 4.58
CA MET A 41 7.25 -1.75 4.57
C MET A 41 6.69 -2.77 3.57
N CYS A 42 5.37 -2.86 3.45
CA CYS A 42 4.73 -3.78 2.52
C CYS A 42 4.74 -3.29 1.07
N ASN A 43 4.97 -1.99 0.84
CA ASN A 43 4.88 -1.34 -0.48
C ASN A 43 6.01 -0.34 -0.66
N THR A 44 7.20 -0.82 -1.02
CA THR A 44 8.43 0.01 -1.06
C THR A 44 8.39 1.14 -2.09
N VAL A 45 7.48 1.08 -3.07
CA VAL A 45 7.24 2.18 -4.01
C VAL A 45 6.86 3.48 -3.29
N LEU A 46 6.22 3.38 -2.12
CA LEU A 46 5.79 4.52 -1.31
C LEU A 46 6.98 5.25 -0.66
N GLY A 47 8.19 4.71 -0.78
CA GLY A 47 9.41 5.33 -0.27
C GLY A 47 9.58 5.17 1.23
N ALA A 48 10.79 5.50 1.71
CA ALA A 48 11.07 5.55 3.14
C ALA A 48 10.12 6.57 3.81
N ASP A 49 9.52 6.16 4.93
CA ASP A 49 8.56 6.96 5.71
C ASP A 49 7.42 7.58 4.86
N GLY A 50 7.05 6.93 3.75
CA GLY A 50 5.97 7.41 2.88
C GLY A 50 6.33 8.61 2.02
N ALA A 51 7.62 8.91 1.82
CA ALA A 51 8.10 10.07 1.04
C ALA A 51 7.48 10.17 -0.37
N ASN A 52 7.03 9.06 -0.95
CA ASN A 52 6.42 9.02 -2.27
C ASN A 52 4.90 8.81 -2.25
N CYS A 53 4.22 8.81 -1.10
CA CYS A 53 2.77 8.63 -1.01
C CYS A 53 1.99 9.56 -1.95
N GLN A 54 2.42 10.81 -2.09
CA GLN A 54 1.76 11.78 -2.97
C GLN A 54 1.83 11.44 -4.46
N THR A 55 2.81 10.65 -4.88
CA THR A 55 3.08 10.39 -6.31
C THR A 55 2.92 8.91 -6.70
N GLN A 56 2.99 8.01 -5.73
CA GLN A 56 3.02 6.57 -5.93
C GLN A 56 1.83 5.85 -5.27
N PHE A 57 0.93 6.56 -4.59
CA PHE A 57 -0.36 6.02 -4.15
C PHE A 57 -1.42 6.36 -5.20
N GLN A 58 -1.63 5.47 -6.17
CA GLN A 58 -2.40 5.71 -7.38
C GLN A 58 -3.75 5.00 -7.32
N ALA A 59 -4.82 5.74 -7.62
CA ALA A 59 -6.16 5.18 -7.69
C ALA A 59 -6.23 4.05 -8.73
N GLY A 60 -6.89 2.95 -8.36
CA GLY A 60 -7.03 1.75 -9.18
C GLY A 60 -5.91 0.72 -9.01
N GLU A 61 -4.79 1.07 -8.36
CA GLU A 61 -3.74 0.10 -8.03
C GLU A 61 -4.04 -0.63 -6.71
N TYR A 62 -3.62 -1.89 -6.65
CA TYR A 62 -3.68 -2.66 -5.43
C TYR A 62 -2.41 -2.52 -4.60
N TYR A 63 -2.59 -2.20 -3.32
CA TYR A 63 -1.54 -2.09 -2.31
C TYR A 63 -1.66 -3.23 -1.31
N CYS A 64 -0.52 -3.68 -0.82
CA CYS A 64 -0.46 -4.66 0.24
C CYS A 64 -0.82 -4.05 1.59
N ILE A 65 -1.70 -4.71 2.33
CA ILE A 65 -2.15 -4.30 3.68
C ILE A 65 -1.94 -5.41 4.71
N GLY A 66 -1.21 -6.47 4.35
CA GLY A 66 -0.94 -7.59 5.23
C GLY A 66 -0.06 -8.65 4.57
N VAL A 67 0.77 -9.29 5.39
CA VAL A 67 1.63 -10.40 4.99
C VAL A 67 1.34 -11.61 5.88
N ASN A 68 1.52 -12.82 5.35
CA ASN A 68 1.60 -14.02 6.19
C ASN A 68 3.04 -14.18 6.72
N SER A 69 3.13 -14.64 7.97
CA SER A 69 4.37 -15.11 8.60
C SER A 69 4.84 -16.44 8.02
#